data_AF-A0A534DZW5-F1
#
_entry.id   AF-A0A534DZW5-F1
#
_cell.length_a   1.000
_cell.length_b   1.000
_cell.length_c   1.000
_cell.angle_alpha   90.00
_cell.angle_beta   90.00
_cell.angle_gamma   90.00
#
_symmetry.space_group_name_H-M   'P 1'
#
loop_
_entity.id
_entity.type
_entity.pdbx_description
1 polymer ?
#
loop_
_entity_poly.entity_id
_entity_poly.type
_entity_poly.pdbx_seq_one_letter_code
_entity_poly.pdbx_strand_id
1 'polypeptide(L)'
;MAGAGAARRGSAGDPPPLAARVFAALADGRFHSGEELSSALGVSRSAVWKATGTLKELGVTVHAVRNRGYRIPETAEPLEAAKIRDRLTREDRER
;
A
#
# COMPACT_ATOMS: atom_id res chain seq x y z
N MET A 1 9.46 -27.97 5.08
CA MET A 1 10.71 -27.17 5.10
C MET A 1 10.32 -25.71 5.25
N ALA A 2 10.95 -25.01 6.19
CA ALA A 2 10.67 -23.69 6.76
C ALA A 2 10.13 -22.60 5.80
N GLY A 3 9.33 -21.62 6.23
CA GLY A 3 9.31 -21.06 7.57
C GLY A 3 8.07 -20.22 7.91
N ALA A 4 7.92 -20.06 9.22
CA ALA A 4 6.97 -19.21 9.88
C ALA A 4 7.10 -17.74 9.41
N GLY A 5 6.05 -17.21 8.79
CA GLY A 5 5.78 -15.79 8.80
C GLY A 5 4.84 -15.50 9.95
N ALA A 6 5.38 -15.34 11.16
CA ALA A 6 4.61 -14.69 12.22
C ALA A 6 4.12 -13.36 11.64
N ALA A 7 2.81 -13.24 11.40
CA ALA A 7 2.18 -12.00 11.06
C ALA A 7 2.48 -11.05 12.22
N ARG A 8 3.58 -10.30 12.11
CA ARG A 8 3.93 -9.27 13.06
C ARG A 8 2.76 -8.31 13.02
N ARG A 9 1.94 -8.30 14.08
CA ARG A 9 1.01 -7.20 14.32
C ARG A 9 1.85 -5.93 14.24
N GLY A 10 1.67 -5.14 13.19
CA GLY A 10 2.38 -3.89 13.02
C GLY A 10 2.22 -3.09 14.30
N SER A 11 3.32 -2.70 14.93
CA SER A 11 3.22 -1.80 16.06
C SER A 11 2.69 -0.46 15.54
N ALA A 12 2.03 0.31 16.40
CA ALA A 12 1.39 1.57 16.07
C ALA A 12 2.30 2.61 15.37
N GLY A 13 3.63 2.40 15.34
CA GLY A 13 4.64 3.26 14.74
C GLY A 13 5.41 2.69 13.55
N ASP A 14 5.16 1.45 13.11
CA ASP A 14 5.82 0.93 11.91
C ASP A 14 5.19 1.55 10.64
N PRO A 15 6.00 1.94 9.63
CA PRO A 15 5.45 2.40 8.37
C PRO A 15 4.63 1.26 7.73
N PRO A 16 3.49 1.59 7.10
CA PRO A 16 2.66 0.58 6.46
C PRO A 16 3.46 -0.21 5.41
N PRO A 17 3.09 -1.47 5.14
CA PRO A 17 3.75 -2.28 4.13
C PRO A 17 3.84 -1.56 2.79
N LEU A 18 4.91 -1.81 2.03
CA LEU A 18 5.12 -1.12 0.75
C LEU A 18 3.94 -1.27 -0.21
N ALA A 19 3.29 -2.44 -0.23
CA ALA A 19 2.05 -2.66 -1.00
C ALA A 19 0.95 -1.66 -0.62
N ALA A 20 0.69 -1.44 0.67
CA ALA A 20 -0.30 -0.48 1.13
C ALA A 20 0.07 0.97 0.76
N ARG A 21 1.36 1.32 0.80
CA ARG A 21 1.84 2.64 0.39
C ARG A 21 1.69 2.86 -1.12
N VAL A 22 1.99 1.85 -1.94
CA VAL A 22 1.77 1.89 -3.39
C VAL A 22 0.29 1.98 -3.72
N PHE A 23 -0.56 1.24 -3.00
CA PHE A 23 -2.01 1.36 -3.14
C PHE A 23 -2.49 2.78 -2.88
N ALA A 24 -2.05 3.39 -1.77
CA ALA A 24 -2.43 4.76 -1.44
C ALA A 24 -2.00 5.78 -2.48
N ALA A 25 -0.82 5.62 -3.09
CA ALA A 25 -0.34 6.48 -4.17
C ALA A 25 -1.17 6.34 -5.46
N LEU A 26 -1.68 5.14 -5.75
CA LEU A 26 -2.46 4.84 -6.96
C LEU A 26 -3.98 4.98 -6.77
N ALA A 27 -4.43 5.27 -5.55
CA ALA A 27 -5.85 5.32 -5.18
C ALA A 27 -6.61 6.49 -5.82
N ASP A 28 -5.89 7.47 -6.39
CA ASP A 28 -6.45 8.63 -7.08
C ASP A 28 -6.98 8.32 -8.50
N GLY A 29 -6.86 7.07 -8.96
CA GLY A 29 -7.36 6.65 -10.27
C GLY A 29 -6.46 7.03 -11.46
N ARG A 30 -5.38 7.78 -11.22
CA ARG A 30 -4.50 8.33 -12.27
C ARG A 30 -3.33 7.40 -12.54
N PHE A 31 -2.69 7.62 -13.69
CA PHE A 31 -1.46 6.92 -14.02
C PHE A 31 -0.28 7.59 -13.32
N HIS A 32 0.52 6.76 -12.66
CA HIS A 32 1.80 7.14 -12.07
C HIS A 32 2.89 6.26 -12.65
N SER A 33 3.95 6.86 -13.18
CA SER A 33 5.11 6.13 -13.67
C SER A 33 5.82 5.37 -12.55
N GLY A 34 6.53 4.30 -12.91
CA GLY A 34 7.34 3.57 -11.93
C GLY A 34 8.44 4.42 -11.29
N GLU A 35 8.92 5.45 -12.00
CA GLU A 35 9.91 6.40 -11.50
C GLU A 35 9.31 7.36 -10.47
N GLU A 36 8.16 7.96 -10.77
CA GLU A 36 7.41 8.81 -9.83
C GLU A 36 7.09 8.05 -8.53
N LEU A 37 6.56 6.81 -8.64
CA LEU A 37 6.26 5.98 -7.47
C LEU A 37 7.52 5.63 -6.67
N SER A 38 8.62 5.31 -7.35
CA SER A 38 9.88 4.95 -6.69
C SER A 38 10.50 6.15 -5.96
N SER A 39 10.46 7.34 -6.58
CA SER A 39 10.97 8.59 -6.01
C SER A 39 10.10 9.02 -4.83
N ALA A 40 8.78 9.08 -4.99
CA ALA A 40 7.85 9.50 -3.95
C ALA A 40 7.87 8.57 -2.72
N LEU A 41 8.11 7.26 -2.92
CA LEU A 41 8.15 6.29 -1.84
C LEU A 41 9.56 6.01 -1.31
N GLY A 42 10.61 6.59 -1.92
CA GLY A 42 12.01 6.37 -1.51
C GLY A 42 12.44 4.90 -1.64
N VAL A 43 11.99 4.20 -2.67
CA VAL A 43 12.30 2.78 -2.92
C VAL A 43 12.79 2.55 -4.34
N SER A 44 13.28 1.35 -4.65
CA SER A 44 13.63 1.02 -6.03
C SER A 44 12.40 0.76 -6.91
N ARG A 45 12.55 0.96 -8.22
CA ARG A 45 11.52 0.57 -9.22
C ARG A 45 11.15 -0.92 -9.14
N SER A 46 12.10 -1.78 -8.81
CA SER A 46 11.85 -3.22 -8.62
C SER A 46 11.02 -3.50 -7.36
N ALA A 47 11.17 -2.70 -6.31
CA ALA A 47 10.33 -2.79 -5.11
C ALA A 47 8.89 -2.36 -5.39
N VAL A 48 8.69 -1.30 -6.19
CA VAL A 48 7.36 -0.91 -6.69
C VAL A 48 6.73 -2.05 -7.49
N TRP A 49 7.48 -2.68 -8.40
CA TRP A 49 6.97 -3.82 -9.17
C TRP A 49 6.53 -4.98 -8.27
N LYS A 50 7.35 -5.38 -7.30
CA LYS A 50 6.99 -6.41 -6.31
C LYS A 50 5.72 -6.04 -5.54
N ALA A 51 5.63 -4.79 -5.07
CA ALA A 51 4.47 -4.29 -4.35
C ALA A 51 3.19 -4.32 -5.23
N THR A 52 3.27 -3.94 -6.50
CA THR A 52 2.13 -4.07 -7.43
C THR A 52 1.74 -5.53 -7.68
N GLY A 53 2.70 -6.46 -7.64
CA GLY A 53 2.44 -7.90 -7.67
C GLY A 53 1.64 -8.36 -6.45
N THR A 54 2.09 -7.99 -5.26
CA THR A 54 1.37 -8.26 -4.01
C THR A 54 -0.04 -7.67 -4.02
N LEU A 55 -0.23 -6.46 -4.56
CA LEU A 55 -1.58 -5.87 -4.69
C LEU A 55 -2.49 -6.71 -5.59
N LYS A 56 -1.98 -7.22 -6.70
CA LYS A 56 -2.74 -8.12 -7.58
C LYS A 56 -3.09 -9.43 -6.89
N GLU A 57 -2.17 -10.00 -6.11
CA GLU A 57 -2.41 -11.21 -5.29
C GLU A 57 -3.50 -10.98 -4.24
N LEU A 58 -3.60 -9.75 -3.71
CA LEU A 58 -4.67 -9.33 -2.80
C LEU A 58 -6.00 -9.00 -3.50
N GLY A 59 -6.10 -9.19 -4.82
CA GLY A 59 -7.31 -8.94 -5.60
C GLY A 59 -7.48 -7.51 -6.11
N VAL A 60 -6.48 -6.63 -5.94
CA VAL A 60 -6.54 -5.26 -6.45
C VAL A 60 -6.28 -5.25 -7.95
N THR A 61 -7.17 -4.61 -8.70
CA THR A 61 -6.99 -4.40 -10.14
C THR A 61 -5.95 -3.31 -10.42
N VAL A 62 -4.71 -3.70 -10.68
CA VAL A 62 -3.63 -2.78 -11.06
C VAL A 62 -3.36 -2.85 -12.57
N HIS A 63 -3.63 -1.76 -13.30
CA HIS A 63 -3.28 -1.64 -14.71
C HIS A 63 -1.86 -1.11 -14.84
N ALA A 64 -1.00 -1.88 -15.50
CA ALA A 64 0.34 -1.46 -15.89
C ALA A 64 0.38 -1.26 -17.41
N VAL A 65 0.66 -0.04 -17.86
CA VAL A 65 0.75 0.32 -19.28
C VAL A 65 2.19 0.72 -19.59
N ARG A 66 2.77 0.07 -20.60
CA ARG A 66 4.14 0.36 -21.06
C ARG A 66 4.27 1.84 -21.42
N ASN A 67 5.35 2.48 -20.98
CA ASN A 67 5.64 3.92 -21.17
C ASN A 67 4.60 4.89 -20.57
N ARG A 68 3.70 4.40 -19.70
CA ARG A 68 2.70 5.25 -19.02
C ARG A 68 2.68 5.05 -17.51
N GLY A 69 2.93 3.83 -17.03
CA GLY A 69 3.02 3.53 -15.61
C GLY A 69 1.88 2.66 -15.10
N TYR A 70 1.49 2.90 -13.85
CA TYR A 70 0.55 2.10 -13.07
C TYR A 70 -0.66 2.94 -12.67
N ARG A 71 -1.84 2.31 -12.61
CA ARG A 71 -3.03 2.90 -12.00
C ARG A 71 -3.91 1.82 -11.37
N ILE A 72 -4.75 2.22 -10.42
CA ILE A 72 -5.92 1.46 -10.00
C ILE A 72 -7.14 2.15 -10.62
N PRO A 73 -8.01 1.47 -11.40
CA PRO A 73 -9.13 2.13 -12.09
C PRO A 73 -10.20 2.66 -11.15
N GLU A 74 -10.43 1.89 -10.09
CA GLU A 74 -11.40 2.23 -9.07
C GLU A 74 -10.73 3.18 -8.08
N THR A 75 -11.30 4.36 -7.92
CA THR A 75 -10.88 5.27 -6.86
C THR A 75 -11.15 4.59 -5.53
N ALA A 76 -10.13 4.52 -4.69
CA ALA A 76 -10.25 3.92 -3.36
C ALA A 76 -9.88 4.97 -2.31
N GLU A 77 -10.41 4.80 -1.11
CA GLU A 77 -9.97 5.58 0.05
C GLU A 77 -9.07 4.70 0.93
N PRO A 78 -7.74 4.92 0.91
CA PRO A 78 -6.82 4.15 1.75
C PRO A 78 -7.12 4.41 3.23
N LEU A 79 -7.32 3.35 3.99
CA LEU A 79 -7.55 3.45 5.43
C LEU A 79 -6.24 3.76 6.18
N GLU A 80 -6.26 4.83 6.97
CA GLU A 80 -5.13 5.21 7.81
C GLU A 80 -5.41 4.86 9.26
N ALA A 81 -4.67 3.88 9.78
CA ALA A 81 -4.86 3.38 11.14
C ALA A 81 -4.72 4.49 12.20
N ALA A 82 -3.85 5.48 11.99
CA ALA A 82 -3.70 6.61 12.90
C ALA A 82 -4.97 7.48 12.96
N LYS A 83 -5.55 7.82 11.80
CA LYS A 83 -6.81 8.60 11.70
C LYS A 83 -7.98 7.86 12.35
N ILE A 84 -8.06 6.55 12.10
CA ILE A 84 -9.11 5.71 12.70
C ILE A 84 -8.94 5.69 14.22
N ARG A 85 -7.73 5.40 14.71
CA ARG A 85 -7.44 5.39 16.15
C ARG A 85 -7.76 6.72 16.82
N ASP A 86 -7.43 7.84 16.18
CA ASP A 86 -7.72 9.18 16.71
C ASP A 86 -9.23 9.40 16.93
N ARG A 87 -10.07 8.79 16.08
CA ARG A 87 -11.53 8.85 16.19
C ARG A 87 -12.15 7.83 17.16
N LEU A 88 -11.39 6.83 17.60
CA LEU A 88 -11.85 5.86 18.59
C LEU A 88 -11.79 6.46 20.01
N THR A 89 -12.77 6.11 20.84
CA THR A 89 -12.77 6.46 22.26
C THR A 89 -11.64 5.74 23.01
N ARG A 90 -11.31 6.19 24.23
CA ARG A 90 -10.27 5.54 25.03
C ARG A 90 -10.62 4.07 25.35
N GLU A 91 -11.89 3.80 25.66
CA GLU A 91 -12.35 2.43 25.92
C GLU A 91 -12.23 1.54 24.68
N ASP A 92 -12.59 2.04 23.50
CA ASP A 92 -12.48 1.28 22.24
C ASP A 92 -11.03 0.99 21.83
N ARG A 93 -10.05 1.76 22.32
CA ARG A 93 -8.62 1.54 22.08
C ARG A 93 -8.01 0.48 23.00
N GLU A 94 -8.63 0.22 24.16
CA GLU A 94 -8.12 -0.67 25.22
C GLU A 94 -8.80 -2.06 25.20
N ARG A 95 -9.79 -2.30 24.30
CA ARG A 95 -10.44 -3.60 24.06
C ARG A 95 -9.77 -4.41 22.95
#